data_AF-A0A2D7PF94-F1
#
_entry.id   AF-A0A2D7PF94-F1
#
_cell.length_a   1.000
_cell.length_b   1.000
_cell.length_c   1.000
_cell.angle_alpha   90.00
_cell.angle_beta   90.00
_cell.angle_gamma   90.00
#
_symmetry.space_group_name_H-M   'P 1'
#
loop_
_entity.id
_entity.type
_entity.pdbx_description
1 polymer ?
#
loop_
_entity_poly.entity_id
_entity_poly.type
_entity_poly.pdbx_seq_one_letter_code
_entity_poly.pdbx_strand_id
1 'polypeptide(L)'
;MTSQLNVDTIKGKTTEGSITVQDVGSATTNLQEGLVKQRLYYNQVASTIKDSFNVSSVTDGSAGRMAVTLTSAYTSLDEYQAHGYGNAYNGDSWGAYNSTPCKVNWAFTNTTSLYDFTNHVSGGYIDGTYAYCFSLGDLA
;
A
#
# COMPACT_ATOMS: atom_id res chain seq x y z
N MET A 1 4.79 21.04 32.78
CA MET A 1 5.24 22.03 31.78
C MET A 1 5.04 21.38 30.43
N THR A 2 4.18 21.93 29.58
CA THR A 2 3.91 21.36 28.24
C THR A 2 4.66 22.22 27.24
N SER A 3 5.61 21.63 26.51
CA SER A 3 6.32 22.32 25.44
C SER A 3 5.62 22.00 24.12
N GLN A 4 5.23 23.05 23.39
CA GLN A 4 4.69 22.95 22.04
C GLN A 4 5.70 23.58 21.07
N LEU A 5 6.01 22.87 19.99
CA LEU A 5 6.88 23.35 18.92
C LEU A 5 6.04 23.63 17.68
N ASN A 6 6.02 24.89 17.22
CA ASN A 6 5.35 25.30 15.99
C ASN A 6 6.43 25.54 14.92
N VAL A 7 6.56 24.62 13.97
CA VAL A 7 7.52 24.69 12.85
C VAL A 7 6.86 24.16 11.58
N ASP A 8 7.17 24.77 10.44
CA ASP A 8 6.62 24.36 9.14
C ASP A 8 7.29 23.10 8.60
N THR A 9 8.53 22.81 9.01
CA THR A 9 9.29 21.66 8.52
C THR A 9 10.25 21.16 9.58
N ILE A 10 10.33 19.82 9.72
CA ILE A 10 11.30 19.13 10.56
C ILE A 10 12.19 18.29 9.65
N LYS A 11 13.50 18.49 9.70
CA LYS A 11 14.50 17.74 8.90
C LYS A 11 15.51 17.06 9.80
N GLY A 12 16.02 15.90 9.37
CA GLY A 12 17.07 15.19 10.09
C GLY A 12 18.36 15.99 10.06
N LYS A 13 19.09 16.00 11.19
CA LYS A 13 20.34 16.76 11.32
C LYS A 13 21.46 16.21 10.42
N THR A 14 21.54 14.89 10.31
CA THR A 14 22.59 14.20 9.54
C THR A 14 22.12 13.83 8.13
N THR A 15 20.89 13.32 8.02
CA THR A 15 20.27 12.94 6.74
C THR A 15 18.91 13.63 6.62
N GLU A 16 18.72 14.38 5.54
CA GLU A 16 17.45 15.06 5.29
C GLU A 16 16.31 14.05 5.26
N GLY A 17 15.22 14.41 5.93
CA GLY A 17 14.08 13.53 6.02
C GLY A 17 14.32 12.27 6.83
N SER A 18 15.39 12.08 7.61
CA SER A 18 15.53 11.00 8.62
C SER A 18 15.32 11.57 10.02
N ILE A 19 14.14 11.35 10.61
CA ILE A 19 13.82 11.83 11.96
C ILE A 19 13.79 10.66 12.91
N THR A 20 14.77 10.64 13.80
CA THR A 20 14.82 9.70 14.91
C THR A 20 13.76 10.10 15.95
N VAL A 21 12.73 9.28 16.09
CA VAL A 21 11.67 9.44 17.09
C VAL A 21 11.81 8.33 18.13
N GLN A 22 11.76 8.71 19.40
CA GLN A 22 11.70 7.73 20.49
C GLN A 22 10.26 7.21 20.60
N ASP A 23 10.09 5.88 20.47
CA ASP A 23 8.80 5.23 20.66
C ASP A 23 8.43 5.15 22.16
N VAL A 24 7.41 4.38 22.53
CA VAL A 24 7.04 4.00 23.90
C VAL A 24 8.14 3.12 24.56
N GLY A 25 9.35 3.66 24.69
CA GLY A 25 10.52 2.96 25.24
C GLY A 25 11.83 3.73 25.03
N SER A 26 12.97 3.07 25.23
CA SER A 26 14.31 3.63 24.95
C SER A 26 14.77 3.43 23.51
N ALA A 27 13.98 2.73 22.68
CA ALA A 27 14.29 2.48 21.29
C ALA A 27 13.95 3.70 20.44
N THR A 28 14.87 4.04 19.55
CA THR A 28 14.66 5.08 18.54
C THR A 28 14.36 4.44 17.19
N THR A 29 13.39 4.98 16.46
CA THR A 29 13.07 4.55 15.09
C THR A 29 13.08 5.75 14.13
N ASN A 30 13.29 5.49 12.84
CA ASN A 30 13.14 6.50 11.81
C ASN A 30 11.66 6.60 11.44
N LEU A 31 11.09 7.80 11.50
CA LEU A 31 9.69 8.03 11.15
C LEU A 31 9.37 7.59 9.71
N GLN A 32 10.35 7.60 8.83
CA GLN A 32 10.22 7.39 7.39
C GLN A 32 9.71 5.99 7.07
N GLU A 33 10.24 4.98 7.75
CA GLU A 33 9.89 3.57 7.59
C GLU A 33 8.44 3.29 8.03
N GLY A 34 7.94 4.06 9.00
CA GLY A 34 6.61 3.86 9.57
C GLY A 34 5.47 4.57 8.82
N LEU A 35 5.77 5.44 7.86
CA LEU A 35 4.75 6.21 7.14
C LEU A 35 4.23 5.45 5.92
N VAL A 36 2.90 5.43 5.77
CA VAL A 36 2.25 4.96 4.54
C VAL A 36 2.65 5.86 3.36
N LYS A 37 3.23 5.26 2.31
CA LYS A 37 3.69 5.99 1.11
C LYS A 37 2.79 5.81 -0.11
N GLN A 38 1.87 4.86 -0.07
CA GLN A 38 0.80 4.72 -1.05
C GLN A 38 -0.44 4.18 -0.34
N ARG A 39 -1.62 4.63 -0.77
CA ARG A 39 -2.91 4.04 -0.42
C ARG A 39 -3.85 4.07 -1.62
N LEU A 40 -4.71 3.09 -1.72
CA LEU A 40 -5.73 2.98 -2.75
C LEU A 40 -7.02 2.47 -2.14
N TYR A 41 -8.13 3.10 -2.53
CA TYR A 41 -9.46 2.54 -2.46
C TYR A 41 -10.02 2.46 -3.88
N TYR A 42 -10.21 1.24 -4.36
CA TYR A 42 -10.62 0.93 -5.73
C TYR A 42 -11.95 0.17 -5.77
N ASN A 43 -12.84 0.56 -6.68
CA ASN A 43 -14.03 -0.19 -7.04
C ASN A 43 -13.72 -1.05 -8.27
N GLN A 44 -13.67 -2.36 -8.07
CA GLN A 44 -13.31 -3.32 -9.12
C GLN A 44 -14.46 -3.51 -10.13
N VAL A 45 -15.72 -3.44 -9.70
CA VAL A 45 -16.89 -3.60 -10.58
C VAL A 45 -17.00 -2.45 -11.56
N ALA A 46 -16.87 -1.22 -11.05
CA ALA A 46 -16.93 -0.02 -11.90
C ALA A 46 -15.57 0.32 -12.54
N SER A 47 -14.51 -0.40 -12.15
CA SER A 47 -13.13 -0.10 -12.53
C SER A 47 -12.72 1.36 -12.29
N THR A 48 -12.98 1.86 -11.09
CA THR A 48 -12.76 3.27 -10.73
C THR A 48 -11.99 3.43 -9.42
N ILE A 49 -11.03 4.35 -9.41
CA ILE A 49 -10.34 4.80 -8.19
C ILE A 49 -11.30 5.71 -7.43
N LYS A 50 -11.67 5.31 -6.20
CA LYS A 50 -12.54 6.10 -5.32
C LYS A 50 -11.76 7.13 -4.51
N ASP A 51 -10.57 6.74 -4.06
CA ASP A 51 -9.61 7.60 -3.37
C ASP A 51 -8.21 6.99 -3.47
N SER A 52 -7.18 7.82 -3.52
CA SER A 52 -5.80 7.35 -3.57
C SER A 52 -4.80 8.40 -3.11
N PHE A 53 -3.60 7.93 -2.80
CA PHE A 53 -2.40 8.74 -2.68
C PHE A 53 -1.24 7.94 -3.26
N ASN A 54 -0.41 8.60 -4.07
CA ASN A 54 0.70 7.98 -4.80
C ASN A 54 0.29 6.79 -5.70
N VAL A 55 -0.83 6.92 -6.43
CA VAL A 55 -1.27 5.95 -7.44
C VAL A 55 -1.50 6.70 -8.74
N SER A 56 -0.91 6.21 -9.84
CA SER A 56 -1.06 6.77 -11.18
C SER A 56 -2.13 6.05 -11.99
N SER A 57 -2.23 4.72 -11.84
CA SER A 57 -3.25 3.91 -12.51
C SER A 57 -3.46 2.56 -11.83
N VAL A 58 -4.59 1.93 -12.14
CA VAL A 58 -4.86 0.52 -11.82
C VAL A 58 -5.16 -0.20 -13.13
N THR A 59 -4.44 -1.29 -13.40
CA THR A 59 -4.71 -2.18 -14.55
C THR A 59 -5.56 -3.35 -14.09
N ASP A 60 -6.68 -3.61 -14.76
CA ASP A 60 -7.48 -4.81 -14.54
C ASP A 60 -6.91 -5.98 -15.35
N GLY A 61 -6.52 -7.06 -14.64
CA GLY A 61 -6.01 -8.30 -15.20
C GLY A 61 -7.08 -9.37 -15.44
N SER A 62 -8.37 -9.01 -15.28
CA SER A 62 -9.53 -9.90 -15.21
C SER A 62 -9.53 -10.80 -13.98
N ALA A 63 -10.70 -11.23 -13.50
CA ALA A 63 -10.87 -12.19 -12.41
C ALA A 63 -9.97 -11.87 -11.21
N GLY A 64 -10.35 -10.90 -10.38
CA GLY A 64 -9.72 -10.61 -9.09
C GLY A 64 -8.28 -10.14 -9.12
N ARG A 65 -7.68 -9.88 -10.30
CA ARG A 65 -6.28 -9.50 -10.48
C ARG A 65 -6.17 -8.05 -10.90
N MET A 66 -5.30 -7.29 -10.25
CA MET A 66 -4.99 -5.93 -10.66
C MET A 66 -3.51 -5.61 -10.49
N ALA A 67 -3.02 -4.65 -11.27
CA ALA A 67 -1.73 -4.02 -11.05
C ALA A 67 -1.95 -2.60 -10.55
N VAL A 68 -1.33 -2.23 -9.43
CA VAL A 68 -1.34 -0.87 -8.90
C VAL A 68 -0.05 -0.18 -9.34
N THR A 69 -0.16 0.84 -10.18
CA THR A 69 0.98 1.64 -10.65
C THR A 69 1.11 2.88 -9.79
N LEU A 70 2.32 3.15 -9.31
CA LEU A 70 2.64 4.26 -8.42
C LEU A 70 2.97 5.53 -9.23
N THR A 71 2.82 6.69 -8.61
CA THR A 71 3.26 7.97 -9.20
C THR A 71 4.75 8.23 -8.91
N SER A 72 5.18 7.91 -7.69
CA SER A 72 6.55 7.95 -7.20
C SER A 72 6.98 6.53 -6.82
N ALA A 73 8.11 6.10 -7.37
CA ALA A 73 8.66 4.77 -7.16
C ALA A 73 9.32 4.63 -5.77
N TYR A 74 9.44 3.40 -5.30
CA TYR A 74 10.27 3.02 -4.16
C TYR A 74 11.76 2.94 -4.56
N THR A 75 12.66 3.13 -3.60
CA THR A 75 14.11 3.06 -3.81
C THR A 75 14.55 1.68 -4.32
N SER A 76 14.00 0.62 -3.72
CA SER A 76 14.34 -0.77 -4.02
C SER A 76 13.10 -1.65 -4.00
N LEU A 77 13.13 -2.73 -4.77
CA LEU A 77 12.10 -3.77 -4.72
C LEU A 77 12.02 -4.47 -3.37
N ASP A 78 13.12 -4.61 -2.64
CA ASP A 78 13.16 -5.42 -1.41
C ASP A 78 12.73 -4.64 -0.16
N GLU A 79 12.83 -3.31 -0.20
CA GLU A 79 12.68 -2.44 0.97
C GLU A 79 11.25 -1.98 1.25
N TYR A 80 10.34 -2.10 0.28
CA TYR A 80 8.93 -1.74 0.48
C TYR A 80 8.04 -2.97 0.67
N GLN A 81 6.98 -2.82 1.44
CA GLN A 81 5.98 -3.86 1.65
C GLN A 81 4.61 -3.33 1.29
N ALA A 82 3.86 -4.08 0.50
CA ALA A 82 2.48 -3.79 0.17
C ALA A 82 1.56 -4.71 0.96
N HIS A 83 0.43 -4.17 1.41
CA HIS A 83 -0.61 -4.88 2.13
C HIS A 83 -1.97 -4.57 1.51
N GLY A 84 -2.72 -5.62 1.21
CA GLY A 84 -4.01 -5.57 0.54
C GLY A 84 -5.13 -6.09 1.42
N TYR A 85 -6.32 -5.57 1.18
CA TYR A 85 -7.58 -6.10 1.66
C TYR A 85 -8.63 -5.99 0.55
N GLY A 86 -9.37 -7.06 0.29
CA GLY A 86 -10.40 -7.09 -0.73
C GLY A 86 -11.63 -7.86 -0.27
N ASN A 87 -12.81 -7.36 -0.61
CA ASN A 87 -14.06 -8.08 -0.37
C ASN A 87 -14.32 -9.05 -1.53
N ALA A 88 -14.48 -10.34 -1.25
CA ALA A 88 -14.55 -11.44 -2.21
C ALA A 88 -15.91 -11.68 -2.86
N TYR A 89 -16.95 -10.92 -2.49
CA TYR A 89 -18.31 -11.17 -2.98
C TYR A 89 -18.97 -9.89 -3.48
N ASN A 90 -19.85 -10.07 -4.48
CA ASN A 90 -20.68 -9.01 -5.04
C ASN A 90 -21.77 -8.63 -4.03
N GLY A 91 -21.45 -7.70 -3.14
CA GLY A 91 -22.24 -7.33 -1.96
C GLY A 91 -21.34 -7.24 -0.73
N ASP A 92 -21.67 -6.39 0.22
CA ASP A 92 -20.84 -6.05 1.40
C ASP A 92 -20.64 -7.21 2.41
N SER A 93 -20.69 -8.47 1.95
CA SER A 93 -20.53 -9.67 2.75
C SER A 93 -19.09 -10.17 2.76
N TRP A 94 -18.50 -10.13 3.96
CA TRP A 94 -17.14 -10.49 4.32
C TRP A 94 -16.98 -12.02 4.36
N GLY A 95 -16.83 -12.66 3.21
CA GLY A 95 -16.69 -14.13 3.18
C GLY A 95 -15.37 -14.61 3.78
N ALA A 96 -15.45 -15.62 4.66
CA ALA A 96 -14.40 -16.07 5.58
C ALA A 96 -13.21 -16.84 4.95
N TYR A 97 -13.03 -16.86 3.62
CA TYR A 97 -12.03 -17.71 2.96
C TYR A 97 -11.25 -17.06 1.81
N ASN A 98 -11.22 -15.73 1.72
CA ASN A 98 -10.47 -15.00 0.70
C ASN A 98 -9.08 -14.59 1.21
N SER A 99 -8.04 -14.84 0.42
CA SER A 99 -6.72 -14.23 0.60
C SER A 99 -6.53 -13.09 -0.40
N THR A 100 -5.92 -12.01 0.06
CA THR A 100 -5.69 -10.82 -0.78
C THR A 100 -4.22 -10.45 -0.87
N PRO A 101 -3.38 -11.35 -1.42
CA PRO A 101 -1.95 -11.10 -1.46
C PRO A 101 -1.63 -9.98 -2.45
N CYS A 102 -0.58 -9.26 -2.10
CA CYS A 102 -0.05 -8.16 -2.88
C CYS A 102 1.47 -8.25 -2.92
N LYS A 103 2.05 -7.79 -4.03
CA LYS A 103 3.49 -7.85 -4.29
C LYS A 103 4.07 -9.28 -4.17
N VAL A 104 3.30 -10.27 -4.64
CA VAL A 104 3.69 -11.70 -4.68
C VAL A 104 4.09 -12.18 -6.09
N ASN A 105 3.94 -11.32 -7.10
CA ASN A 105 4.39 -11.56 -8.47
C ASN A 105 3.66 -12.73 -9.15
N TRP A 106 2.35 -12.85 -8.90
CA TRP A 106 1.50 -13.93 -9.41
C TRP A 106 0.71 -13.51 -10.64
N ALA A 107 0.19 -12.28 -10.66
CA ALA A 107 -0.62 -11.77 -11.77
C ALA A 107 0.14 -10.79 -12.67
N PHE A 108 1.03 -10.00 -12.08
CA PHE A 108 1.82 -8.98 -12.76
C PHE A 108 3.24 -8.97 -12.19
N THR A 109 4.20 -8.51 -13.00
CA THR A 109 5.59 -8.40 -12.57
C THR A 109 5.78 -7.19 -11.65
N ASN A 110 6.20 -7.42 -10.41
CA ASN A 110 6.47 -6.34 -9.46
C ASN A 110 7.71 -5.55 -9.88
N THR A 111 7.62 -4.22 -9.74
CA THR A 111 8.72 -3.26 -9.95
C THR A 111 8.69 -2.23 -8.82
N THR A 112 9.68 -1.35 -8.76
CA THR A 112 9.68 -0.26 -7.77
C THR A 112 8.50 0.71 -7.91
N SER A 113 7.82 0.73 -9.06
CA SER A 113 6.67 1.60 -9.35
C SER A 113 5.38 0.84 -9.66
N LEU A 114 5.34 -0.47 -9.48
CA LEU A 114 4.16 -1.29 -9.76
C LEU A 114 4.16 -2.53 -8.89
N TYR A 115 3.01 -2.87 -8.31
CA TYR A 115 2.85 -4.17 -7.68
C TYR A 115 1.51 -4.84 -8.02
N ASP A 116 1.51 -6.17 -7.99
CA ASP A 116 0.31 -6.98 -8.17
C ASP A 116 -0.55 -7.01 -6.91
N PHE A 117 -1.86 -6.97 -7.09
CA PHE A 117 -2.85 -7.24 -6.05
C PHE A 117 -3.79 -8.30 -6.61
N THR A 118 -4.06 -9.33 -5.83
CA THR A 118 -4.98 -10.39 -6.25
C THR A 118 -5.97 -10.73 -5.15
N ASN A 119 -7.17 -11.11 -5.54
CA ASN A 119 -8.18 -11.76 -4.70
C ASN A 119 -8.24 -13.24 -5.08
N HIS A 120 -8.14 -14.13 -4.10
CA HIS A 120 -8.04 -15.56 -4.36
C HIS A 120 -8.75 -16.39 -3.29
N VAL A 121 -9.41 -17.46 -3.72
CA VAL A 121 -9.99 -18.51 -2.86
C VAL A 121 -9.43 -19.86 -3.28
N SER A 122 -9.64 -20.91 -2.49
CA SER A 122 -9.23 -22.26 -2.88
C SER A 122 -9.82 -22.62 -4.25
N GLY A 123 -8.97 -22.73 -5.28
CA GLY A 123 -9.36 -23.06 -6.65
C GLY A 123 -9.23 -21.95 -7.69
N GLY A 124 -8.90 -20.71 -7.33
CA GLY A 124 -8.57 -19.66 -8.31
C GLY A 124 -8.86 -18.22 -7.87
N TYR A 125 -8.60 -17.30 -8.79
CA TYR A 125 -8.87 -15.89 -8.59
C TYR A 125 -10.37 -15.60 -8.60
N ILE A 126 -10.80 -14.66 -7.75
CA ILE A 126 -12.20 -14.29 -7.59
C ILE A 126 -12.37 -12.78 -7.68
N ASP A 127 -13.41 -12.32 -8.37
CA ASP A 127 -13.74 -10.89 -8.41
C ASP A 127 -14.20 -10.40 -7.05
N GLY A 128 -13.68 -9.24 -6.65
CA GLY A 128 -14.18 -8.52 -5.50
C GLY A 128 -14.98 -7.29 -5.91
N THR A 129 -15.76 -6.70 -4.99
CA THR A 129 -16.37 -5.39 -5.25
C THR A 129 -15.38 -4.25 -5.00
N TYR A 130 -14.64 -4.34 -3.90
CA TYR A 130 -13.72 -3.30 -3.45
C TYR A 130 -12.34 -3.87 -3.16
N ALA A 131 -11.30 -3.13 -3.53
CA ALA A 131 -9.93 -3.37 -3.11
C ALA A 131 -9.39 -2.16 -2.35
N TYR A 132 -8.66 -2.46 -1.29
CA TYR A 132 -7.94 -1.51 -0.46
C TYR A 132 -6.50 -1.99 -0.41
N CYS A 133 -5.55 -1.10 -0.62
CA CYS A 133 -4.16 -1.45 -0.38
C CYS A 133 -3.37 -0.24 0.08
N PHE A 134 -2.30 -0.52 0.81
CA PHE A 134 -1.34 0.47 1.24
C PHE A 134 0.06 -0.13 1.25
N SER A 135 1.08 0.72 1.18
CA SER A 135 2.46 0.26 1.27
C SER A 135 3.35 1.19 2.09
N LEU A 136 4.33 0.56 2.73
CA LEU A 136 5.35 1.14 3.61
C LEU A 136 6.73 0.98 2.94
N GLY A 137 7.74 1.70 3.42
CA GLY A 137 9.11 1.71 2.90
C GLY A 137 9.52 3.06 2.30
N ASP A 138 10.71 3.15 1.72
CA ASP A 138 11.29 4.42 1.26
C ASP A 138 11.09 4.71 -0.24
N LEU A 139 10.66 5.94 -0.54
CA LEU A 139 10.51 6.45 -1.91
C LEU A 139 11.86 6.93 -2.45
N ALA A 140 12.02 6.83 -3.77
CA ALA A 140 13.20 7.30 -4.52
C ALA A 140 13.22 8.82 -4.74
#